data_AF-A0A5E4IRL3-F1
#
_entry.id   AF-A0A5E4IRL3-F1
#
_cell.length_a   1.000
_cell.length_b   1.000
_cell.length_c   1.000
_cell.angle_alpha   90.00
_cell.angle_beta   90.00
_cell.angle_gamma   90.00
#
_symmetry.space_group_name_H-M   'P 1'
#
loop_
_entity.id
_entity.type
_entity.pdbx_description
1 polymer ?
#
loop_
_entity_poly.entity_id
_entity_poly.type
_entity_poly.pdbx_seq_one_letter_code
_entity_poly.pdbx_strand_id
1 'polypeptide(L)'
;MLGWREALEERMLFSLLIVSVIWVVFSFASLYAFSQIISLIGVYHSLDAENICRKLWEIGKCNGALSLPLVFSINLLLQTTLSNPDAKSGFYLSLPITASILMIIRILANPSMSLKPSHCRYYASTEDKLGAVALHKERILSFIYAFIISAIIILLLLFCYAVLMNQPFDRLKMPPLTCFEIAESFVAYLLSLASATLLGELILKARPPIIQVPSKPYRG
;
A
#
# COMPACT_ATOMS: atom_id res chain seq x y z
N MET A 1 13.02 46.22 -16.59
CA MET A 1 13.58 45.19 -15.66
C MET A 1 12.68 44.90 -14.46
N LEU A 2 11.86 45.85 -13.95
CA LEU A 2 10.89 45.56 -12.87
C LEU A 2 9.79 44.55 -13.27
N GLY A 3 9.15 44.73 -14.43
CA GLY A 3 8.00 43.91 -14.81
C GLY A 3 8.27 42.41 -15.01
N TRP A 4 9.52 41.98 -15.23
CA TRP A 4 9.84 40.54 -15.32
C TRP A 4 9.93 39.89 -13.94
N ARG A 5 10.32 40.65 -12.91
CA ARG A 5 10.42 40.13 -11.53
C ARG A 5 9.03 40.03 -10.88
N GLU A 6 8.18 41.02 -11.09
CA GLU A 6 6.77 41.01 -10.65
C GLU A 6 5.99 39.85 -11.28
N ALA A 7 6.14 39.63 -12.60
CA ALA A 7 5.51 38.50 -13.28
C ALA A 7 6.04 37.12 -12.80
N LEU A 8 7.29 37.05 -12.33
CA LEU A 8 7.86 35.83 -11.76
C LEU A 8 7.29 35.56 -10.35
N GLU A 9 7.15 36.60 -9.53
CA GLU A 9 6.56 36.54 -8.19
C GLU A 9 5.08 36.16 -8.26
N GLU A 10 4.29 36.74 -9.17
CA GLU A 10 2.89 36.38 -9.39
C GLU A 10 2.73 34.90 -9.78
N ARG A 11 3.57 34.40 -10.70
CA ARG A 11 3.57 32.97 -11.09
C ARG A 11 3.92 32.05 -9.93
N MET A 12 4.90 32.45 -9.10
CA MET A 12 5.31 31.67 -7.94
C MET A 12 4.21 31.63 -6.87
N LEU A 13 3.57 32.78 -6.58
CA LEU A 13 2.45 32.88 -5.64
C LEU A 13 1.25 32.04 -6.10
N PHE A 14 0.92 32.09 -7.40
CA PHE A 14 -0.15 31.27 -7.97
C PHE A 14 0.17 29.77 -7.86
N SER A 15 1.42 29.37 -8.14
CA SER A 15 1.87 27.98 -8.02
C SER A 15 1.81 27.50 -6.57
N LEU A 16 2.23 28.34 -5.61
CA LEU A 16 2.13 28.06 -4.18
C LEU A 16 0.67 27.88 -3.75
N LEU A 17 -0.24 28.76 -4.19
CA LEU A 17 -1.66 28.65 -3.89
C LEU A 17 -2.25 27.32 -4.40
N ILE A 18 -1.95 26.95 -5.66
CA ILE A 18 -2.38 25.68 -6.23
C ILE A 18 -1.85 24.49 -5.42
N VAL A 19 -0.55 24.50 -5.12
CA VAL A 19 0.09 23.44 -4.34
C VAL A 19 -0.57 23.33 -2.96
N SER A 20 -0.81 24.44 -2.26
CA SER A 20 -1.47 24.44 -0.95
C SER A 20 -2.90 23.89 -1.01
N VAL A 21 -3.70 24.27 -2.01
CA VAL A 21 -5.07 23.75 -2.18
C VAL A 21 -5.05 22.25 -2.47
N ILE A 22 -4.16 21.81 -3.37
CA ILE A 22 -3.97 20.39 -3.67
C ILE A 22 -3.60 19.65 -2.39
N TRP A 23 -2.65 20.14 -1.60
CA TRP A 23 -2.25 19.51 -0.34
C TRP A 23 -3.42 19.30 0.61
N VAL A 24 -4.23 20.33 0.85
CA VAL A 24 -5.34 20.23 1.81
C VAL A 24 -6.40 19.25 1.31
N VAL A 25 -6.87 19.41 0.07
CA VAL A 25 -7.97 18.60 -0.48
C VAL A 25 -7.51 17.16 -0.70
N PHE A 26 -6.34 16.96 -1.31
CA PHE A 26 -5.81 15.64 -1.61
C PHE A 26 -5.43 14.88 -0.33
N SER A 27 -4.82 15.54 0.67
CA SER A 27 -4.47 14.87 1.92
C SER A 27 -5.72 14.41 2.65
N PHE A 28 -6.74 15.27 2.79
CA PHE A 28 -7.98 14.88 3.46
C PHE A 28 -8.67 13.72 2.74
N ALA A 29 -8.83 13.81 1.41
CA ALA A 29 -9.44 12.76 0.61
C ALA A 29 -8.67 11.44 0.67
N SER A 30 -7.33 11.51 0.58
CA SER A 30 -6.46 10.33 0.64
C SER A 30 -6.53 9.66 2.01
N LEU A 31 -6.40 10.42 3.10
CA LEU A 31 -6.50 9.90 4.47
C LEU A 31 -7.82 9.14 4.67
N TYR A 32 -8.94 9.76 4.27
CA TYR A 32 -10.25 9.11 4.37
C TYR A 32 -10.34 7.84 3.50
N ALA A 33 -10.03 7.94 2.21
CA ALA A 33 -10.16 6.82 1.27
C ALA A 33 -9.26 5.63 1.64
N PHE A 34 -7.99 5.87 1.96
CA PHE A 34 -7.06 4.81 2.34
C PHE A 34 -7.42 4.17 3.68
N SER A 35 -8.01 4.90 4.62
CA SER A 35 -8.51 4.29 5.87
C SER A 35 -9.57 3.23 5.60
N GLN A 36 -10.50 3.51 4.68
CA GLN A 36 -11.57 2.59 4.28
C GLN A 36 -10.99 1.38 3.56
N ILE A 37 -10.10 1.60 2.58
CA ILE A 37 -9.47 0.53 1.80
C ILE A 37 -8.65 -0.40 2.71
N ILE A 38 -7.88 0.16 3.64
CA ILE A 38 -7.02 -0.63 4.53
C ILE A 38 -7.85 -1.42 5.54
N SER A 39 -8.98 -0.88 6.01
CA SER A 39 -9.88 -1.62 6.90
C SER A 39 -10.33 -2.96 6.28
N LEU A 40 -10.54 -3.00 4.95
CA LEU A 40 -10.93 -4.21 4.22
C LEU A 40 -9.85 -5.29 4.20
N ILE A 41 -8.56 -4.94 4.33
CA ILE A 41 -7.46 -5.93 4.43
C ILE A 41 -7.64 -6.79 5.67
N GLY A 42 -8.09 -6.17 6.76
CA GLY A 42 -8.32 -6.87 8.03
C GLY A 42 -9.58 -7.73 8.03
N VAL A 43 -10.47 -7.58 7.06
CA VAL A 43 -11.71 -8.37 7.01
C VAL A 43 -11.45 -9.64 6.21
N TYR A 44 -11.50 -10.78 6.89
CA TYR A 44 -11.46 -12.09 6.25
C TYR A 44 -12.79 -12.82 6.45
N HIS A 45 -13.45 -13.17 5.34
CA HIS A 45 -14.60 -14.06 5.30
C HIS A 45 -14.14 -15.46 4.85
N SER A 46 -14.66 -16.52 5.47
CA SER A 46 -14.28 -17.89 5.12
C SER A 46 -14.75 -18.21 3.70
N LEU A 47 -13.99 -19.06 3.00
CA LEU A 47 -14.27 -19.41 1.60
C LEU A 47 -15.59 -20.15 1.41
N ASP A 48 -16.13 -20.78 2.45
CA ASP A 48 -17.36 -21.56 2.38
C ASP A 48 -18.62 -20.67 2.40
N ALA A 49 -18.49 -19.38 2.71
CA ALA A 49 -19.61 -18.45 2.88
C ALA A 49 -19.86 -17.51 1.68
N GLU A 50 -18.91 -17.37 0.73
CA GLU A 50 -18.99 -16.38 -0.34
C GLU A 50 -18.52 -16.88 -1.72
N ASN A 51 -18.97 -16.20 -2.77
CA ASN A 51 -18.48 -16.40 -4.13
C ASN A 51 -16.99 -15.99 -4.24
N ILE A 52 -16.13 -16.96 -4.50
CA ILE A 52 -14.67 -16.82 -4.60
C ILE A 52 -14.26 -15.69 -5.56
N CYS A 53 -14.92 -15.56 -6.71
CA CYS A 53 -14.59 -14.54 -7.70
C CYS A 53 -14.82 -13.13 -7.16
N ARG A 54 -15.93 -12.92 -6.43
CA ARG A 54 -16.25 -11.62 -5.81
C ARG A 54 -15.23 -11.27 -4.72
N LYS A 55 -14.86 -12.25 -3.89
CA LYS A 55 -13.84 -12.07 -2.86
C LYS A 55 -12.50 -11.67 -3.47
N LEU A 56 -12.00 -12.43 -4.45
CA LEU A 56 -10.73 -12.14 -5.14
C LEU A 56 -10.74 -10.77 -5.81
N TRP A 57 -11.88 -10.36 -6.38
CA TRP A 57 -12.03 -9.05 -6.99
C TRP A 57 -11.90 -7.90 -5.99
N GLU A 58 -12.58 -7.97 -4.84
CA GLU A 58 -12.47 -6.93 -3.80
C GLU A 58 -11.07 -6.86 -3.20
N ILE A 59 -10.42 -8.01 -3.02
CA ILE A 59 -9.02 -8.07 -2.58
C ILE A 59 -8.10 -7.44 -3.63
N GLY A 60 -8.32 -7.78 -4.90
CA GLY A 60 -7.54 -7.26 -6.02
C GLY A 60 -7.64 -5.74 -6.13
N LYS A 61 -8.84 -5.18 -5.95
CA LYS A 61 -9.05 -3.72 -5.88
C LYS A 61 -8.27 -3.08 -4.74
N CYS A 62 -8.35 -3.66 -3.53
CA CYS A 62 -7.64 -3.17 -2.37
C CYS A 62 -6.13 -3.20 -2.58
N ASN A 63 -5.60 -4.35 -3.00
CA ASN A 63 -4.19 -4.50 -3.31
C ASN A 63 -3.75 -3.53 -4.42
N GLY A 64 -4.56 -3.33 -5.46
CA GLY A 64 -4.24 -2.43 -6.58
C GLY A 64 -4.15 -0.97 -6.16
N ALA A 65 -5.09 -0.51 -5.33
CA ALA A 65 -5.07 0.84 -4.78
C ALA A 65 -3.84 1.10 -3.89
N LEU A 66 -3.43 0.08 -3.12
CA LEU A 66 -2.28 0.18 -2.21
C LEU A 66 -0.94 -0.05 -2.90
N SER A 67 -0.89 -0.86 -3.97
CA SER A 67 0.35 -1.17 -4.67
C SER A 67 0.91 0.01 -5.43
N LEU A 68 0.07 0.85 -6.04
CA LEU A 68 0.55 1.97 -6.86
C LEU A 68 1.48 2.93 -6.09
N PRO A 69 1.07 3.52 -4.94
CA PRO A 69 1.97 4.40 -4.19
C PRO A 69 3.23 3.65 -3.73
N LEU A 70 3.11 2.38 -3.34
CA LEU A 70 4.26 1.57 -2.93
C LEU A 70 5.25 1.32 -4.06
N VAL A 71 4.79 0.93 -5.24
CA VAL A 71 5.63 0.68 -6.43
C VAL A 71 6.42 1.93 -6.77
N PHE A 72 5.76 3.09 -6.83
CA PHE A 72 6.44 4.34 -7.14
C PHE A 72 7.43 4.77 -6.05
N SER A 73 7.07 4.69 -4.78
CA SER A 73 7.97 5.05 -3.69
C SER A 73 9.17 4.11 -3.56
N ILE A 74 8.97 2.80 -3.76
CA ILE A 74 10.06 1.81 -3.75
C ILE A 74 10.96 2.00 -4.97
N ASN A 75 10.40 2.18 -6.17
CA ASN A 75 11.20 2.45 -7.37
C ASN A 75 12.04 3.73 -7.19
N LEU A 76 11.46 4.81 -6.68
CA LEU A 76 12.18 6.03 -6.35
C LEU A 76 13.32 5.75 -5.34
N LEU A 77 13.05 5.00 -4.28
CA LEU A 77 14.06 4.67 -3.28
C LEU A 77 15.20 3.85 -3.90
N LEU A 78 14.88 2.89 -4.77
CA LEU A 78 15.87 2.10 -5.52
C LEU A 78 16.71 3.01 -6.43
N GLN A 79 16.09 3.90 -7.19
CA GLN A 79 16.77 4.83 -8.09
C GLN A 79 17.62 5.86 -7.35
N THR A 80 17.24 6.25 -6.13
CA THR A 80 18.00 7.20 -5.31
C THR A 80 19.16 6.54 -4.57
N THR A 81 18.95 5.30 -4.09
CA THR A 81 19.92 4.55 -3.27
C THR A 81 20.97 3.82 -4.09
N LEU A 82 20.55 3.19 -5.20
CA LEU A 82 21.45 2.49 -6.09
C LEU A 82 22.07 3.51 -7.06
N SER A 83 23.38 3.49 -7.22
CA SER A 83 24.10 4.55 -7.95
C SER A 83 23.88 4.57 -9.46
N ASN A 84 23.22 3.56 -10.05
CA ASN A 84 22.88 3.54 -11.49
C ASN A 84 21.91 2.41 -11.92
N PRO A 85 20.75 2.17 -11.25
CA PRO A 85 19.80 1.22 -11.80
C PRO A 85 19.14 1.86 -13.03
N ASP A 86 19.18 1.14 -14.14
CA ASP A 86 18.30 1.43 -15.27
C ASP A 86 16.84 1.58 -14.74
N ALA A 87 16.15 2.66 -15.13
CA ALA A 87 14.85 3.02 -14.58
C ALA A 87 13.81 1.90 -14.78
N LYS A 88 13.92 1.16 -15.88
CA LYS A 88 13.09 -0.02 -16.19
C LYS A 88 13.38 -1.15 -15.20
N SER A 89 14.66 -1.46 -14.95
CA SER A 89 15.08 -2.45 -13.95
C SER A 89 14.61 -2.11 -12.53
N GLY A 90 14.67 -0.84 -12.12
CA GLY A 90 14.16 -0.37 -10.84
C GLY A 90 12.64 -0.62 -10.68
N PHE A 91 11.87 -0.34 -11.73
CA PHE A 91 10.44 -0.62 -11.75
C PHE A 91 10.15 -2.12 -11.61
N TYR A 92 10.78 -2.97 -12.42
CA TYR A 92 10.57 -4.43 -12.33
C TYR A 92 10.97 -5.01 -10.97
N LEU A 93 12.01 -4.47 -10.32
CA LEU A 93 12.40 -4.88 -8.99
C LEU A 93 11.42 -4.41 -7.91
N SER A 94 10.78 -3.26 -8.09
CA SER A 94 9.76 -2.76 -7.17
C SER A 94 8.51 -3.63 -7.13
N LEU A 95 8.12 -4.25 -8.26
CA LEU A 95 6.92 -5.09 -8.36
C LEU A 95 6.90 -6.28 -7.37
N PRO A 96 7.90 -7.19 -7.35
CA PRO A 96 7.91 -8.32 -6.42
C PRO A 96 8.10 -7.88 -4.96
N ILE A 97 8.79 -6.77 -4.72
CA ILE A 97 8.91 -6.20 -3.36
C ILE A 97 7.53 -5.74 -2.87
N THR A 98 6.81 -4.97 -3.67
CA THR A 98 5.45 -4.53 -3.34
C THR A 98 4.50 -5.71 -3.15
N ALA A 99 4.54 -6.72 -4.05
CA ALA A 99 3.74 -7.93 -3.92
C ALA A 99 4.00 -8.67 -2.59
N SER A 100 5.28 -8.82 -2.23
CA SER A 100 5.69 -9.46 -0.99
C SER A 100 5.19 -8.68 0.24
N ILE A 101 5.33 -7.35 0.22
CA ILE A 101 4.84 -6.47 1.29
C ILE A 101 3.32 -6.60 1.45
N LEU A 102 2.54 -6.51 0.36
CA LEU A 102 1.09 -6.63 0.41
C LEU A 102 0.63 -8.01 0.91
N MET A 103 1.31 -9.07 0.47
CA MET A 103 1.04 -10.43 0.95
C MET A 103 1.31 -10.56 2.45
N ILE A 104 2.47 -10.10 2.93
CA ILE A 104 2.85 -10.15 4.35
C ILE A 104 1.85 -9.36 5.19
N ILE A 105 1.51 -8.14 4.77
CA ILE A 105 0.51 -7.28 5.40
C ILE A 105 -0.82 -8.01 5.57
N ARG A 106 -1.32 -8.63 4.50
CA ARG A 106 -2.59 -9.36 4.52
C ARG A 106 -2.56 -10.52 5.51
N ILE A 107 -1.47 -11.26 5.57
CA ILE A 107 -1.30 -12.39 6.49
C ILE A 107 -1.25 -11.89 7.95
N LEU A 108 -0.47 -10.85 8.23
CA LEU A 108 -0.32 -10.30 9.58
C LEU A 108 -1.60 -9.61 10.09
N ALA A 109 -2.36 -8.96 9.20
CA ALA A 109 -3.65 -8.38 9.54
C ALA A 109 -4.72 -9.43 9.87
N ASN A 110 -4.46 -10.71 9.57
CA ASN A 110 -5.38 -11.83 9.76
C ASN A 110 -4.67 -12.99 10.51
N PRO A 111 -4.33 -12.80 11.79
CA PRO A 111 -3.55 -13.77 12.56
C PRO A 111 -4.27 -15.12 12.71
N SER A 112 -3.53 -16.19 12.44
CA SER A 112 -3.96 -17.58 12.59
C SER A 112 -3.36 -18.22 13.85
N MET A 113 -3.80 -19.42 14.22
CA MET A 113 -3.24 -20.13 15.38
C MET A 113 -1.71 -20.34 15.29
N SER A 114 -1.19 -20.48 14.07
CA SER A 114 0.25 -20.65 13.79
C SER A 114 1.03 -19.33 13.78
N LEU A 115 0.36 -18.21 13.48
CA LEU A 115 0.92 -16.87 13.36
C LEU A 115 0.21 -15.93 14.32
N LYS A 116 0.01 -16.39 15.55
CA LYS A 116 -0.65 -15.61 16.60
C LYS A 116 0.37 -14.73 17.33
N PRO A 117 -0.04 -13.59 17.88
CA PRO A 117 0.84 -12.75 18.67
C PRO A 117 1.43 -13.52 19.86
N SER A 118 2.73 -13.37 20.11
CA SER A 118 3.44 -14.08 21.19
C SER A 118 2.85 -13.82 22.57
N HIS A 119 2.33 -12.61 22.79
CA HIS A 119 1.72 -12.20 24.05
C HIS A 119 0.37 -12.88 24.34
N CYS A 120 -0.27 -13.53 23.36
CA CYS A 120 -1.45 -14.37 23.63
C CYS A 120 -1.15 -15.54 24.58
N ARG A 121 0.12 -15.88 24.80
CA ARG A 121 0.55 -16.91 25.78
C ARG A 121 0.31 -16.50 27.24
N TYR A 122 0.23 -15.20 27.53
CA TYR A 122 0.08 -14.70 28.90
C TYR A 122 -1.38 -14.65 29.38
N TYR A 123 -2.34 -14.87 28.48
CA TYR A 123 -3.76 -14.85 28.80
C TYR A 123 -4.27 -16.28 28.98
N ALA A 124 -5.04 -16.53 30.03
CA ALA A 124 -5.66 -17.83 30.27
C ALA A 124 -6.98 -17.95 29.52
N SER A 125 -7.85 -16.93 29.61
CA SER A 125 -9.18 -16.92 29.02
C SER A 125 -9.13 -16.82 27.49
N THR A 126 -10.16 -17.35 26.82
CA THR A 126 -10.32 -17.25 25.37
C THR A 126 -10.69 -15.83 24.94
N GLU A 127 -11.50 -15.14 25.74
CA GLU A 127 -11.95 -13.77 25.47
C GLU A 127 -10.78 -12.79 25.47
N ASP A 128 -9.89 -12.86 26.47
CA ASP A 128 -8.71 -11.99 26.54
C ASP A 128 -7.74 -12.24 25.37
N LYS A 129 -7.63 -13.50 24.92
CA LYS A 129 -6.84 -13.85 23.73
C LYS A 129 -7.42 -13.23 22.46
N LEU A 130 -8.74 -13.25 22.31
CA LEU A 130 -9.41 -12.62 21.18
C LEU A 130 -9.26 -11.09 21.22
N GLY A 131 -9.35 -10.48 22.40
CA GLY A 131 -9.05 -9.05 22.60
C GLY A 131 -7.62 -8.69 22.20
N ALA A 132 -6.63 -9.48 22.64
CA ALA A 132 -5.23 -9.29 22.26
C ALA A 132 -4.99 -9.43 20.74
N VAL A 133 -5.69 -10.39 20.10
CA VAL A 133 -5.66 -10.57 18.65
C VAL A 133 -6.26 -9.39 17.91
N ALA A 134 -7.40 -8.85 18.37
CA ALA A 134 -8.02 -7.67 17.80
C ALA A 134 -7.10 -6.45 17.89
N LEU A 135 -6.50 -6.21 19.06
CA LEU A 135 -5.54 -5.13 19.27
C LEU A 135 -4.30 -5.27 18.37
N HIS A 136 -3.77 -6.49 18.21
CA HIS A 136 -2.66 -6.73 17.29
C HIS A 136 -3.03 -6.38 15.85
N LYS A 137 -4.21 -6.82 15.40
CA LYS A 137 -4.74 -6.50 14.07
C LYS A 137 -4.87 -4.99 13.87
N GLU A 138 -5.43 -4.25 14.83
CA GLU A 138 -5.52 -2.79 14.76
C GLU A 138 -4.14 -2.12 14.62
N ARG A 139 -3.14 -2.60 15.38
CA ARG A 139 -1.75 -2.10 15.28
C ARG A 139 -1.15 -2.34 13.89
N ILE A 140 -1.36 -3.52 13.32
CA ILE A 140 -0.89 -3.84 11.97
C ILE A 140 -1.59 -2.94 10.94
N LEU A 141 -2.91 -2.78 11.00
CA LEU A 141 -3.66 -1.89 10.10
C LEU A 141 -3.22 -0.42 10.22
N SER A 142 -2.96 0.04 11.45
CA SER A 142 -2.46 1.39 11.70
C SER A 142 -1.04 1.59 11.14
N PHE A 143 -0.17 0.59 11.27
CA PHE A 143 1.16 0.60 10.66
C PHE A 143 1.07 0.66 9.13
N ILE A 144 0.19 -0.14 8.52
CA ILE A 144 -0.02 -0.14 7.06
C ILE A 144 -0.53 1.23 6.59
N TYR A 145 -1.49 1.80 7.33
CA TYR A 145 -2.01 3.13 7.05
C TYR A 145 -0.90 4.18 7.09
N ALA A 146 -0.12 4.23 8.16
CA ALA A 146 1.02 5.14 8.26
C ALA A 146 2.01 4.94 7.09
N PHE A 147 2.35 3.69 6.77
CA PHE A 147 3.30 3.36 5.70
C PHE A 147 2.82 3.83 4.32
N ILE A 148 1.56 3.60 3.97
CA ILE A 148 0.97 4.03 2.70
C ILE A 148 0.88 5.57 2.63
N ILE A 149 0.46 6.21 3.72
CA ILE A 149 0.39 7.68 3.78
C ILE A 149 1.79 8.30 3.66
N SER A 150 2.81 7.72 4.29
CA SER A 150 4.20 8.16 4.12
C SER A 150 4.67 8.04 2.66
N ALA A 151 4.36 6.94 1.98
CA ALA A 151 4.68 6.75 0.56
C ALA A 151 4.05 7.87 -0.30
N ILE A 152 2.77 8.16 -0.07
CA ILE A 152 2.03 9.23 -0.77
C ILE A 152 2.63 10.61 -0.48
N ILE A 153 2.94 10.90 0.79
CA ILE A 153 3.56 12.17 1.20
C ILE A 153 4.89 12.39 0.47
N ILE A 154 5.74 11.36 0.38
CA ILE A 154 7.01 11.44 -0.35
C ILE A 154 6.77 11.77 -1.83
N LEU A 155 5.83 11.09 -2.49
CA LEU A 155 5.50 11.35 -3.89
C LEU A 155 4.94 12.77 -4.09
N LEU A 156 4.09 13.24 -3.17
CA LEU A 156 3.52 14.59 -3.22
C LEU A 156 4.59 15.67 -3.00
N LEU A 157 5.54 15.46 -2.08
CA LEU A 157 6.66 16.37 -1.86
C LEU A 157 7.53 16.50 -3.12
N LEU A 158 7.80 15.39 -3.81
CA LEU A 158 8.54 15.40 -5.07
C LEU A 158 7.79 16.11 -6.19
N PHE A 159 6.47 15.91 -6.27
CA PHE A 159 5.63 16.67 -7.20
C PHE A 159 5.71 18.17 -6.92
N CYS A 160 5.64 18.58 -5.65
CA CYS A 160 5.76 19.99 -5.26
C CYS A 160 7.12 20.57 -5.61
N TYR A 161 8.20 19.81 -5.36
CA TYR A 161 9.55 20.20 -5.76
C TYR A 161 9.63 20.46 -7.27
N ALA A 162 9.09 19.54 -8.09
CA ALA A 162 9.11 19.65 -9.54
C ALA A 162 8.34 20.89 -10.03
N VAL A 163 7.17 21.18 -9.45
CA VAL A 163 6.35 22.34 -9.79
C VAL A 163 7.01 23.65 -9.37
N LEU A 164 7.55 23.73 -8.14
CA LEU A 164 8.08 24.98 -7.59
C LEU A 164 9.45 25.34 -8.14
N MET A 165 10.33 24.35 -8.34
CA MET A 165 11.68 24.60 -8.86
C MET A 165 11.73 24.62 -10.39
N ASN A 166 10.61 24.30 -11.06
CA ASN A 166 10.54 24.07 -12.51
C ASN A 166 11.67 23.12 -13.01
N GLN A 167 12.10 22.23 -12.12
CA GLN A 167 13.14 21.25 -12.37
C GLN A 167 12.51 19.87 -12.11
N PRO A 168 12.27 19.08 -13.16
CA PRO A 168 11.87 17.70 -12.96
C PRO A 168 12.97 17.01 -12.15
N PHE A 169 12.58 16.21 -11.17
CA PHE A 169 13.53 15.37 -10.47
C PHE A 169 14.12 14.39 -11.51
N ASP A 170 15.37 14.60 -11.93
CA ASP A 170 15.93 13.90 -13.10
C ASP A 170 15.88 12.37 -12.97
N ARG A 171 15.90 11.85 -11.74
CA ARG A 171 15.74 10.42 -11.49
C ARG A 171 14.31 9.89 -11.70
N LEU A 172 13.30 10.75 -11.61
CA LEU A 172 11.89 10.41 -11.89
C LEU A 172 11.51 10.56 -13.38
N LYS A 173 12.39 11.09 -14.23
CA LYS A 173 12.16 11.08 -15.67
C LYS A 173 12.17 9.63 -16.14
N MET A 174 10.99 9.09 -16.40
CA MET A 174 10.92 7.83 -17.13
C MET A 174 11.50 8.05 -18.53
N PRO A 175 12.32 7.10 -19.03
CA PRO A 175 12.70 7.12 -20.44
C PRO A 175 11.42 7.08 -21.30
N PRO A 176 11.45 7.65 -22.52
CA PRO A 176 10.32 7.50 -23.43
C PRO A 176 10.09 6.01 -23.70
N LEU A 177 8.99 5.48 -23.18
CA LEU A 177 8.63 4.07 -23.34
C LEU A 177 7.87 3.88 -24.65
N THR A 178 8.19 2.81 -25.36
CA THR A 178 7.39 2.35 -26.49
C THR A 178 6.04 1.80 -26.00
N CYS A 179 5.02 1.78 -26.86
CA CYS A 179 3.73 1.16 -26.53
C CYS A 179 3.87 -0.29 -26.06
N PHE A 180 4.85 -1.02 -26.62
CA PHE A 180 5.16 -2.39 -26.23
C PHE A 180 5.68 -2.48 -24.79
N GLU A 181 6.58 -1.59 -24.38
CA GLU A 181 7.13 -1.58 -23.01
C GLU A 181 6.10 -1.14 -21.97
N ILE A 182 5.19 -0.25 -22.34
CA ILE A 182 4.04 0.11 -21.50
C ILE A 182 3.16 -1.11 -21.27
N ALA A 183 2.82 -1.84 -22.33
CA ALA A 183 2.03 -3.06 -22.24
C ALA A 183 2.75 -4.15 -21.41
N GLU A 184 4.05 -4.35 -21.64
CA GLU A 184 4.89 -5.27 -20.88
C GLU A 184 4.89 -4.94 -19.37
N SER A 185 5.10 -3.67 -19.03
CA SER A 185 5.10 -3.18 -17.65
C SER A 185 3.74 -3.35 -16.98
N PHE A 186 2.65 -3.08 -17.71
CA PHE A 186 1.29 -3.25 -17.22
C PHE A 186 0.96 -4.72 -16.97
N VAL A 187 1.33 -5.63 -17.88
CA VAL A 187 1.15 -7.07 -17.69
C VAL A 187 1.95 -7.58 -16.50
N ALA A 188 3.22 -7.17 -16.36
CA ALA A 188 4.04 -7.56 -15.21
C ALA A 188 3.44 -7.06 -13.88
N TYR A 189 2.93 -5.84 -13.85
CA TYR A 189 2.22 -5.29 -12.70
C TYR A 189 0.97 -6.12 -12.34
N LEU A 190 0.13 -6.46 -13.33
CA LEU A 190 -1.05 -7.29 -13.11
C LEU A 190 -0.71 -8.69 -12.60
N LEU A 191 0.33 -9.33 -13.17
CA LEU A 191 0.81 -10.64 -12.71
C LEU A 191 1.32 -10.57 -11.27
N SER A 192 2.08 -9.53 -10.94
CA SER A 192 2.55 -9.27 -9.57
C SER A 192 1.39 -9.15 -8.59
N LEU A 193 0.38 -8.35 -8.94
CA LEU A 193 -0.81 -8.13 -8.13
C LEU A 193 -1.64 -9.41 -7.94
N ALA A 194 -1.83 -10.17 -9.02
CA ALA A 194 -2.51 -11.46 -8.99
C ALA A 194 -1.76 -12.45 -8.09
N SER A 195 -0.44 -12.51 -8.18
CA SER A 195 0.39 -13.40 -7.36
C SER A 195 0.26 -13.09 -5.87
N ALA A 196 0.35 -11.82 -5.47
CA ALA A 196 0.19 -11.39 -4.09
C ALA A 196 -1.19 -11.77 -3.53
N THR A 197 -2.22 -11.58 -4.36
CA THR A 197 -3.62 -11.86 -3.99
C THR A 197 -3.85 -13.36 -3.81
N LEU A 198 -3.44 -14.18 -4.79
CA LEU A 198 -3.65 -15.62 -4.78
C LEU A 198 -2.81 -16.30 -3.70
N LEU A 199 -1.52 -15.98 -3.59
CA LEU A 199 -0.65 -16.56 -2.57
C LEU A 199 -1.10 -16.20 -1.14
N GLY A 200 -1.46 -14.92 -0.92
CA GLY A 200 -2.00 -14.48 0.37
C GLY A 200 -3.27 -15.23 0.74
N GLU A 201 -4.18 -15.43 -0.22
CA GLU A 201 -5.41 -16.19 0.00
C GLU A 201 -5.15 -17.68 0.23
N LEU A 202 -4.22 -18.31 -0.51
CA LEU A 202 -3.82 -19.70 -0.30
C LEU A 202 -3.24 -19.92 1.10
N ILE A 203 -2.41 -18.99 1.59
CA ILE A 203 -1.83 -19.06 2.94
C ILE A 203 -2.93 -18.92 4.00
N LEU A 204 -3.87 -17.97 3.84
CA LEU A 204 -4.98 -17.79 4.78
C LEU A 204 -5.99 -18.93 4.74
N LYS A 205 -6.17 -19.59 3.58
CA LYS A 205 -6.96 -20.82 3.48
C LYS A 205 -6.30 -21.98 4.23
N ALA A 206 -4.99 -22.16 4.07
CA ALA A 206 -4.23 -23.18 4.78
C ALA A 206 -4.13 -22.89 6.29
N ARG A 207 -4.19 -21.61 6.68
CA ARG A 207 -4.03 -21.13 8.06
C ARG A 207 -5.14 -20.10 8.38
N PRO A 208 -6.37 -20.56 8.66
CA PRO A 208 -7.50 -19.66 8.86
C PRO A 208 -7.31 -18.74 10.08
N PRO A 209 -7.87 -17.52 10.06
CA PRO A 209 -7.78 -16.59 11.18
C PRO A 209 -8.49 -17.12 12.43
N ILE A 210 -7.94 -16.78 13.60
CA ILE A 210 -8.41 -17.30 14.91
C ILE A 210 -9.89 -16.97 15.16
N ILE A 211 -10.33 -15.79 14.71
CA ILE A 211 -11.70 -15.29 14.90
C ILE A 211 -12.74 -16.19 14.19
N GLN A 212 -12.34 -17.00 13.22
CA GLN A 212 -13.22 -17.92 12.48
C GLN A 212 -13.22 -19.35 13.01
N VAL A 213 -12.32 -19.71 13.94
CA VAL A 213 -12.27 -21.06 14.49
C VAL A 213 -13.28 -21.13 15.65
N PRO A 214 -14.33 -21.97 15.56
CA PRO A 214 -15.28 -22.11 16.66
C PRO A 214 -14.51 -22.55 17.92
N SER A 215 -14.78 -21.88 19.04
CA SER A 215 -14.30 -22.32 20.34
C SER A 215 -14.84 -23.74 20.56
N LYS A 216 -13.95 -24.74 20.56
CA LYS A 216 -14.35 -26.07 21.04
C LYS A 216 -14.85 -25.89 22.48
N PRO A 217 -16.05 -26.37 22.82
CA PRO A 217 -16.48 -26.36 24.21
C PRO A 217 -15.45 -27.15 25.02
N TYR A 218 -14.99 -26.56 26.12
CA TYR A 218 -14.17 -27.24 27.12
C TYR A 218 -14.89 -28.54 27.51
N ARG A 219 -14.29 -29.70 27.20
CA ARG A 219 -14.64 -30.93 27.92
C ARG A 219 -13.86 -30.87 29.23
N GLY A 220 -14.60 -30.69 30.32
CA GLY A 220 -14.08 -30.70 31.69
C GLY A 220 -13.46 -32.03 32.07
#